data_AF-A0A5J5AXY1-F1
#
_entry.id   AF-A0A5J5AXY1-F1
#
_cell.length_a   1.000
_cell.length_b   1.000
_cell.length_c   1.000
_cell.angle_alpha   90.00
_cell.angle_beta   90.00
_cell.angle_gamma   90.00
#
_symmetry.space_group_name_H-M   'P 1'
#
loop_
_entity.id
_entity.type
_entity.pdbx_description
1 polymer ?
#
loop_
_entity_poly.entity_id
_entity_poly.type
_entity_poly.pdbx_seq_one_letter_code
_entity_poly.pdbx_strand_id
1 'polypeptide(L)'
;MACWSVENATKAYLKTMKMGKNAKEPDAAEFISALAAGNNAQLMVVACASGSTAGCSTTLALVAAAYQTGGRVVCILPGLEELHLSKQALGNNASHVEFVTGDAQSLLFHDYRQADFVVIDCNLENHEAIIRAMQASGKHDHGTIVLGYNAFCKGLWQRSGSNY
;
A
#
# COMPACT_ATOMS: atom_id res chain seq x y z
N MET A 1 4.40 14.30 14.83
CA MET A 1 5.14 13.66 13.73
C MET A 1 6.29 12.88 14.31
N ALA A 2 6.38 11.58 14.02
CA ALA A 2 7.62 10.86 14.24
C ALA A 2 8.70 11.47 13.31
N CYS A 3 9.91 11.67 13.83
CA CYS A 3 11.04 12.06 12.99
C CYS A 3 11.31 10.91 12.00
N TRP A 4 11.57 11.25 10.73
CA TRP A 4 11.90 10.25 9.71
C TRP A 4 13.11 9.40 10.15
N SER A 5 12.97 8.08 10.12
CA SER A 5 14.03 7.12 10.45
C SER A 5 14.72 6.62 9.20
N VAL A 6 15.91 7.17 8.93
CA VAL A 6 16.78 6.71 7.83
C VAL A 6 17.11 5.22 7.98
N GLU A 7 17.34 4.76 9.22
CA GLU A 7 17.67 3.37 9.50
C GLU A 7 16.52 2.42 9.15
N ASN A 8 15.29 2.73 9.57
CA ASN A 8 14.12 1.91 9.25
C ASN A 8 13.86 1.90 7.74
N ALA A 9 13.97 3.06 7.09
CA ALA A 9 13.81 3.19 5.66
C ALA A 9 14.81 2.31 4.89
N THR A 10 16.11 2.42 5.20
CA THR A 10 17.16 1.62 4.56
C THR A 10 16.98 0.12 4.81
N LYS A 11 16.64 -0.29 6.04
CA LYS A 11 16.43 -1.71 6.36
C LYS A 11 15.22 -2.29 5.63
N ALA A 12 14.10 -1.55 5.56
CA ALA A 12 12.90 -1.99 4.86
C ALA A 12 13.14 -2.11 3.35
N TYR A 13 13.84 -1.13 2.77
CA TYR A 13 14.27 -1.16 1.37
C TYR A 13 15.08 -2.42 1.04
N LEU A 14 16.18 -2.65 1.80
CA LEU A 14 17.06 -3.80 1.57
C LEU A 14 16.36 -5.14 1.84
N LYS A 15 15.43 -5.16 2.80
CA LYS A 15 14.62 -6.35 3.09
C LYS A 15 13.66 -6.64 1.93
N THR A 16 13.01 -5.62 1.37
CA THR A 16 12.11 -5.77 0.21
C THR A 16 12.85 -6.33 -0.99
N MET A 17 14.05 -5.80 -1.31
CA MET A 17 14.93 -6.33 -2.35
C MET A 17 15.22 -7.83 -2.19
N LYS A 18 15.42 -8.30 -0.95
CA LYS A 18 15.69 -9.72 -0.65
C LYS A 18 14.44 -10.60 -0.69
N MET A 19 13.26 -10.02 -0.45
CA MET A 19 11.98 -10.73 -0.47
C MET A 19 11.42 -10.83 -1.90
N GLY A 20 11.78 -9.91 -2.79
CA GLY A 20 11.44 -9.94 -4.21
C GLY A 20 12.21 -11.00 -5.00
N LYS A 21 11.71 -11.34 -6.19
CA LYS A 21 12.38 -12.27 -7.12
C LYS A 21 13.39 -11.51 -7.97
N ASN A 22 14.65 -11.41 -7.51
CA ASN A 22 15.85 -11.06 -8.30
C ASN A 22 15.68 -9.96 -9.37
N ALA A 23 15.00 -8.85 -9.03
CA ALA A 23 15.01 -7.69 -9.91
C ALA A 23 16.42 -7.10 -9.95
N LYS A 24 16.96 -6.83 -11.15
CA LYS A 24 18.29 -6.23 -11.32
C LYS A 24 18.36 -4.81 -10.77
N GLU A 25 17.21 -4.15 -10.64
CA GLU A 25 17.06 -2.78 -10.17
C GLU A 25 15.85 -2.66 -9.22
N PRO A 26 15.93 -1.76 -8.22
CA PRO A 26 14.81 -1.47 -7.32
C PRO A 26 13.68 -0.76 -8.06
N ASP A 27 12.43 -1.07 -7.71
CA ASP A 27 11.23 -0.51 -8.31
C ASP A 27 10.33 0.13 -7.22
N ALA A 28 9.05 0.36 -7.54
CA ALA A 28 8.08 0.99 -6.65
C ALA A 28 7.95 0.28 -5.29
N ALA A 29 8.10 -1.05 -5.23
CA ALA A 29 7.95 -1.82 -3.99
C ALA A 29 9.00 -1.42 -2.93
N GLU A 30 10.27 -1.31 -3.32
CA GLU A 30 11.34 -0.90 -2.44
C GLU A 30 11.19 0.55 -1.96
N PHE A 31 10.72 1.44 -2.83
CA PHE A 31 10.39 2.81 -2.45
C PHE A 31 9.25 2.85 -1.42
N ILE A 32 8.18 2.08 -1.65
CA ILE A 32 7.01 2.01 -0.76
C ILE A 32 7.40 1.51 0.63
N SER A 33 8.22 0.45 0.72
CA SER A 33 8.66 -0.07 2.02
C SER A 33 9.54 0.92 2.78
N ALA A 34 10.46 1.60 2.08
CA ALA A 34 11.29 2.63 2.67
C ALA A 34 10.46 3.80 3.21
N LEU A 35 9.47 4.25 2.43
CA LEU A 35 8.58 5.34 2.79
C LEU A 35 7.71 5.00 4.01
N ALA A 36 7.13 3.79 4.04
CA ALA A 36 6.32 3.33 5.16
C ALA A 36 7.17 3.18 6.44
N ALA A 37 8.31 2.50 6.34
CA ALA A 37 9.17 2.23 7.49
C ALA A 37 9.85 3.48 8.03
N GLY A 38 10.30 4.38 7.14
CA GLY A 38 10.93 5.64 7.53
C GLY A 38 9.98 6.58 8.26
N ASN A 39 8.68 6.53 7.94
CA ASN A 39 7.63 7.26 8.69
C ASN A 39 7.12 6.51 9.94
N ASN A 40 7.73 5.37 10.28
CA ASN A 40 7.32 4.52 11.40
C ASN A 40 5.84 4.10 11.35
N ALA A 41 5.32 3.79 10.16
CA ALA A 41 3.92 3.40 9.99
C ALA A 41 3.53 2.20 10.85
N GLN A 42 2.40 2.32 11.57
CA GLN A 42 1.88 1.32 12.50
C GLN A 42 0.69 0.55 11.92
N LEU A 43 -0.16 1.22 11.14
CA LEU A 43 -1.30 0.60 10.45
C LEU A 43 -1.24 0.89 8.96
N MET A 44 -0.65 -0.06 8.23
CA MET A 44 -0.49 0.00 6.79
C MET A 44 -1.63 -0.75 6.10
N VAL A 45 -2.35 -0.08 5.20
CA VAL A 45 -3.45 -0.67 4.44
C VAL A 45 -3.16 -0.59 2.95
N VAL A 46 -3.24 -1.70 2.23
CA VAL A 46 -3.19 -1.73 0.77
C VAL A 46 -4.55 -2.14 0.20
N ALA A 47 -5.06 -1.38 -0.77
CA ALA A 47 -6.26 -1.67 -1.52
C ALA A 47 -5.89 -2.11 -2.95
N CYS A 48 -6.22 -3.36 -3.29
CA CYS A 48 -5.81 -4.00 -4.54
C CYS A 48 -6.95 -4.07 -5.55
N ALA A 49 -6.61 -4.01 -6.84
CA ALA A 49 -7.57 -4.17 -7.94
C ALA A 49 -7.85 -5.64 -8.27
N SER A 50 -8.99 -5.93 -8.91
CA SER A 50 -9.32 -7.28 -9.40
C SER A 50 -8.37 -7.70 -10.53
N GLY A 51 -8.07 -9.01 -10.63
CA GLY A 51 -7.11 -9.55 -11.59
C GLY A 51 -5.64 -9.21 -11.31
N SER A 52 -5.34 -8.55 -10.18
CA SER A 52 -3.97 -8.24 -9.80
C SER A 52 -3.32 -9.41 -9.04
N THR A 53 -2.42 -10.15 -9.69
CA THR A 53 -1.32 -10.85 -9.00
C THR A 53 -0.18 -9.88 -8.64
N ALA A 54 -0.21 -8.67 -9.21
CA ALA A 54 0.77 -7.59 -9.02
C ALA A 54 0.67 -6.88 -7.66
N GLY A 55 -0.40 -7.03 -6.89
CA GLY A 55 -0.50 -6.49 -5.52
C GLY A 55 0.42 -7.20 -4.50
N CYS A 56 1.04 -8.32 -4.89
CA CYS A 56 1.88 -9.11 -4.00
C CYS A 56 3.20 -8.42 -3.65
N SER A 57 3.84 -7.71 -4.60
CA SER A 57 5.11 -7.01 -4.33
C SER A 57 4.92 -5.84 -3.38
N THR A 58 3.86 -5.05 -3.57
CA THR A 58 3.47 -3.96 -2.68
C THR A 58 3.09 -4.49 -1.29
N THR A 59 2.30 -5.55 -1.21
CA THR A 59 1.95 -6.16 0.09
C THR A 59 3.20 -6.68 0.80
N LEU A 60 4.14 -7.30 0.06
CA LEU A 60 5.42 -7.78 0.60
C LEU A 60 6.31 -6.64 1.08
N ALA A 61 6.32 -5.50 0.38
CA ALA A 61 7.00 -4.29 0.78
C ALA A 61 6.46 -3.73 2.11
N LEU A 62 5.14 -3.75 2.28
CA LEU A 62 4.52 -3.35 3.55
C LEU A 62 4.83 -4.35 4.67
N VAL A 63 4.91 -5.65 4.38
CA VAL A 63 5.39 -6.64 5.35
C VAL A 63 6.84 -6.36 5.75
N ALA A 64 7.71 -6.03 4.79
CA ALA A 64 9.10 -5.64 5.07
C ALA A 64 9.18 -4.40 5.97
N ALA A 65 8.32 -3.41 5.74
CA ALA A 65 8.20 -2.22 6.58
C ALA A 65 7.69 -2.54 7.99
N ALA A 66 6.64 -3.36 8.11
CA ALA A 66 6.09 -3.82 9.38
C ALA A 66 7.13 -4.51 10.27
N TYR A 67 8.03 -5.30 9.68
CA TYR A 67 9.15 -5.87 10.44
C TYR A 67 10.10 -4.83 11.04
N GLN A 68 10.21 -3.63 10.46
CA GLN A 68 11.06 -2.56 11.00
C GLN A 68 10.33 -1.70 12.03
N THR A 69 9.02 -1.49 11.83
CA THR A 69 8.23 -0.55 12.66
C THR A 69 7.47 -1.22 13.79
N GLY A 70 7.35 -2.56 13.76
CA GLY A 70 6.46 -3.31 14.64
C GLY A 70 4.97 -3.15 14.27
N GLY A 71 4.67 -2.52 13.13
CA GLY A 71 3.30 -2.30 12.66
C GLY A 71 2.64 -3.55 12.10
N ARG A 72 1.40 -3.39 11.60
CA ARG A 72 0.63 -4.44 10.94
C ARG A 72 0.17 -4.04 9.55
N VAL A 73 -0.05 -5.04 8.70
CA VAL A 73 -0.43 -4.88 7.30
C VAL A 73 -1.82 -5.46 7.07
N VAL A 74 -2.70 -4.65 6.45
CA VAL A 74 -4.02 -5.07 5.98
C VAL A 74 -4.03 -5.02 4.46
N CYS A 75 -4.49 -6.09 3.82
CA CYS A 75 -4.66 -6.17 2.37
C CYS A 75 -6.15 -6.33 2.04
N ILE A 76 -6.73 -5.29 1.45
CA ILE A 76 -8.12 -5.27 1.00
C ILE A 76 -8.17 -5.75 -0.46
N LEU A 77 -8.97 -6.79 -0.69
CA LEU A 77 -9.14 -7.45 -1.97
C LEU A 77 -10.61 -7.40 -2.41
N PRO A 78 -10.90 -7.39 -3.72
CA PRO A 78 -12.27 -7.30 -4.21
C PRO A 78 -13.08 -8.59 -4.02
N GLY A 79 -12.41 -9.75 -3.92
CA GLY A 79 -13.08 -11.05 -3.86
C GLY A 79 -12.24 -12.19 -3.32
N LEU A 80 -12.88 -13.36 -3.21
CA LEU A 80 -12.26 -14.60 -2.69
C LEU A 80 -11.23 -15.20 -3.65
N GLU A 81 -11.39 -14.99 -4.95
CA GLU A 81 -10.43 -15.46 -5.95
C GLU A 81 -9.08 -14.75 -5.77
N GLU A 82 -9.09 -13.41 -5.68
CA GLU A 82 -7.90 -12.62 -5.44
C GLU A 82 -7.27 -12.92 -4.07
N LEU A 83 -8.10 -13.24 -3.06
CA LEU A 83 -7.61 -13.71 -1.76
C LEU A 83 -6.79 -14.98 -1.87
N HIS A 84 -7.31 -15.98 -2.60
CA HIS A 84 -6.61 -17.24 -2.79
C HIS A 84 -5.29 -17.04 -3.54
N LEU A 85 -5.33 -16.31 -4.65
CA LEU A 85 -4.16 -16.00 -5.47
C LEU A 85 -3.10 -15.22 -4.69
N SER A 86 -3.51 -14.21 -3.91
CA SER A 86 -2.60 -13.39 -3.10
C SER A 86 -1.91 -14.22 -2.01
N LYS A 87 -2.65 -15.08 -1.31
CA LYS A 87 -2.08 -15.98 -0.30
C LYS A 87 -1.08 -16.96 -0.93
N GLN A 88 -1.42 -17.54 -2.08
CA GLN A 88 -0.53 -18.45 -2.79
C GLN A 88 0.76 -17.74 -3.24
N ALA A 89 0.65 -16.53 -3.78
CA ALA A 89 1.79 -15.76 -4.27
C ALA A 89 2.71 -15.24 -3.14
N LEU A 90 2.15 -14.88 -1.98
CA LEU A 90 2.92 -14.46 -0.80
C LEU A 90 3.56 -15.63 -0.05
N GLY A 91 3.04 -16.85 -0.21
CA GLY A 91 3.51 -18.05 0.46
C GLY A 91 3.54 -17.87 1.99
N ASN A 92 4.68 -18.15 2.61
CA ASN A 92 4.84 -18.04 4.06
C ASN A 92 4.59 -16.62 4.60
N ASN A 93 4.81 -15.58 3.78
CA ASN A 93 4.60 -14.20 4.18
C ASN A 93 3.11 -13.83 4.35
N ALA A 94 2.19 -14.63 3.79
CA ALA A 94 0.76 -14.42 3.94
C ALA A 94 0.31 -14.45 5.42
N SER A 95 1.04 -15.13 6.29
CA SER A 95 0.75 -15.17 7.74
C SER A 95 0.99 -13.82 8.45
N HIS A 96 1.70 -12.88 7.80
CA HIS A 96 1.98 -11.54 8.31
C HIS A 96 1.03 -10.46 7.78
N VAL A 97 -0.05 -10.87 7.09
CA VAL A 97 -1.00 -9.97 6.43
C VAL A 97 -2.42 -10.30 6.88
N GLU A 98 -3.16 -9.30 7.35
CA GLU A 98 -4.60 -9.37 7.57
C GLU A 98 -5.30 -9.16 6.23
N PHE A 99 -5.90 -10.22 5.67
CA PHE A 99 -6.64 -10.11 4.41
C PHE A 99 -8.11 -9.87 4.66
N VAL A 100 -8.69 -8.90 3.94
CA VAL A 100 -10.11 -8.58 3.98
C VAL A 100 -10.65 -8.48 2.57
N THR A 101 -11.85 -9.02 2.35
CA THR A 101 -12.54 -8.92 1.06
C THR A 101 -13.71 -7.95 1.14
N GLY A 102 -13.84 -7.04 0.17
CA GLY A 102 -14.97 -6.13 0.08
C GLY A 102 -14.69 -4.86 -0.71
N ASP A 103 -15.61 -3.90 -0.63
CA ASP A 103 -15.43 -2.59 -1.25
C ASP A 103 -14.34 -1.79 -0.53
N ALA A 104 -13.25 -1.49 -1.26
CA ALA A 104 -12.09 -0.80 -0.72
C ALA A 104 -12.43 0.58 -0.17
N GLN A 105 -13.31 1.31 -0.85
CA GLN A 105 -13.73 2.63 -0.40
C GLN A 105 -14.39 2.54 0.97
N SER A 106 -15.45 1.74 1.10
CA SER A 106 -16.21 1.57 2.34
C SER A 106 -15.31 1.12 3.50
N LEU A 107 -14.47 0.11 3.29
CA LEU A 107 -13.57 -0.42 4.33
C LEU A 107 -12.54 0.63 4.80
N LEU A 108 -11.96 1.40 3.89
CA LEU A 108 -11.04 2.51 4.24
C LEU A 108 -11.76 3.63 5.01
N PHE A 109 -13.02 3.90 4.67
CA PHE A 109 -13.79 4.97 5.31
C PHE A 109 -14.44 4.59 6.63
N HIS A 110 -14.73 3.30 6.86
CA HIS A 110 -15.46 2.85 8.04
C HIS A 110 -14.58 2.09 9.03
N ASP A 111 -13.87 1.06 8.58
CA ASP A 111 -13.16 0.10 9.42
C ASP A 111 -11.69 0.47 9.63
N TYR A 112 -11.04 1.04 8.62
CA TYR A 112 -9.62 1.36 8.65
C TYR A 112 -9.32 2.86 8.70
N ARG A 113 -10.18 3.64 9.38
CA ARG A 113 -10.04 5.11 9.49
C ARG A 113 -8.75 5.56 10.16
N GLN A 114 -8.17 4.71 11.00
CA GLN A 114 -6.97 5.01 11.78
C GLN A 114 -5.68 4.62 11.04
N ALA A 115 -5.78 4.18 9.78
CA ALA A 115 -4.60 3.88 8.98
C ALA A 115 -3.72 5.13 8.83
N ASP A 116 -2.43 4.97 9.16
CA ASP A 116 -1.43 6.03 9.05
C ASP A 116 -0.64 5.94 7.73
N PHE A 117 -0.77 4.81 7.02
CA PHE A 117 -0.19 4.61 5.70
C PHE A 117 -1.13 3.82 4.80
N VAL A 118 -1.61 4.43 3.72
CA VAL A 118 -2.56 3.79 2.79
C VAL A 118 -1.99 3.76 1.39
N VAL A 119 -2.02 2.58 0.76
CA VAL A 119 -1.55 2.34 -0.59
C VAL A 119 -2.71 1.87 -1.47
N ILE A 120 -2.93 2.52 -2.60
CA ILE A 120 -4.06 2.26 -3.50
C ILE A 120 -3.51 1.83 -4.85
N ASP A 121 -3.94 0.66 -5.34
CA ASP A 121 -3.68 0.26 -6.72
C ASP A 121 -4.54 1.10 -7.66
N CYS A 122 -3.93 1.95 -8.49
CA CYS A 122 -4.67 2.78 -9.44
C CYS A 122 -5.28 1.97 -10.60
N ASN A 123 -5.07 0.66 -10.65
CA ASN A 123 -5.87 -0.22 -11.48
C ASN A 123 -7.29 -0.44 -10.93
N LEU A 124 -7.54 -0.09 -9.66
CA LEU A 124 -8.87 -0.11 -9.07
C LEU A 124 -9.75 0.94 -9.78
N GLU A 125 -10.99 0.57 -10.14
CA GLU A 125 -11.85 1.45 -10.97
C GLU A 125 -12.14 2.80 -10.30
N ASN A 126 -12.38 2.82 -8.99
CA ASN A 126 -12.71 4.01 -8.22
C ASN A 126 -11.51 4.66 -7.49
N HIS A 127 -10.27 4.38 -7.90
CA HIS A 127 -9.06 4.89 -7.21
C HIS A 127 -9.03 6.42 -7.05
N GLU A 128 -9.40 7.19 -8.07
CA GLU A 128 -9.43 8.66 -7.98
C GLU A 128 -10.42 9.15 -6.92
N ALA A 129 -11.61 8.54 -6.89
CA ALA A 129 -12.65 8.90 -5.94
C ALA A 129 -12.21 8.57 -4.50
N ILE A 130 -11.56 7.42 -4.30
CA ILE A 130 -11.00 7.03 -2.99
C ILE A 130 -9.93 8.03 -2.55
N ILE A 131 -8.95 8.34 -3.40
CA ILE A 131 -7.87 9.28 -3.07
C ILE A 131 -8.44 10.66 -2.73
N ARG A 132 -9.35 11.18 -3.57
CA ARG A 132 -10.00 12.49 -3.32
C ARG A 132 -10.81 12.50 -2.04
N ALA A 133 -11.56 11.44 -1.76
CA ALA A 133 -12.34 11.34 -0.54
C ALA A 133 -11.42 11.26 0.70
N MET A 134 -10.26 10.60 0.61
CA MET A 134 -9.29 10.55 1.70
C MET A 134 -8.68 11.93 1.96
N GLN A 135 -8.32 12.66 0.91
CA GLN A 135 -7.83 14.05 1.00
C GLN A 135 -8.89 15.00 1.60
N ALA A 136 -10.15 14.91 1.12
CA ALA A 136 -11.24 15.79 1.53
C ALA A 136 -11.76 15.48 2.95
N SER A 137 -11.59 14.24 3.43
CA SER A 137 -12.16 13.80 4.70
C SER A 137 -11.58 14.47 5.95
N GLY A 138 -10.60 15.39 5.81
CA GLY A 138 -10.02 16.11 6.94
C GLY A 138 -9.35 15.20 7.98
N LYS A 139 -9.21 13.90 7.71
CA LYS A 139 -8.55 12.89 8.56
C LYS A 139 -7.05 13.16 8.81
N HIS A 140 -6.55 14.29 8.31
CA HIS A 140 -5.16 14.71 8.32
C HIS A 140 -4.67 15.32 9.65
N ASP A 141 -5.50 15.40 10.69
CA ASP A 141 -5.01 15.70 12.06
C ASP A 141 -3.98 14.67 12.56
N HIS A 142 -3.89 13.49 11.92
CA HIS A 142 -2.95 12.41 12.25
C HIS A 142 -1.78 12.21 11.27
N GLY A 143 -1.65 13.01 10.20
CA GLY A 143 -0.50 12.90 9.30
C GLY A 143 -0.46 11.64 8.42
N THR A 144 -1.61 11.03 8.12
CA THR A 144 -1.71 9.86 7.23
C THR A 144 -1.10 10.11 5.85
N ILE A 145 -0.29 9.15 5.39
CA ILE A 145 0.27 9.14 4.03
C ILE A 145 -0.63 8.29 3.13
N VAL A 146 -1.04 8.85 1.99
CA VAL A 146 -1.81 8.13 0.97
C VAL A 146 -1.00 8.09 -0.33
N LEU A 147 -0.79 6.90 -0.87
CA LEU A 147 0.01 6.68 -2.08
C LEU A 147 -0.79 5.87 -3.11
N GLY A 148 -0.83 6.35 -4.35
CA GLY A 148 -1.31 5.57 -5.50
C GLY A 148 -0.14 4.94 -6.25
N TYR A 149 -0.18 3.63 -6.51
CA TYR A 149 0.77 2.95 -7.41
C TYR A 149 0.06 2.50 -8.69
N ASN A 150 0.80 2.22 -9.76
CA ASN A 150 0.24 1.93 -11.10
C ASN A 150 -0.59 3.08 -11.71
N ALA A 151 -0.37 4.33 -11.29
CA ALA A 151 -1.12 5.49 -11.78
C ALA A 151 -1.15 5.55 -13.32
N PHE A 152 0.00 5.42 -13.97
CA PHE A 152 0.08 5.58 -15.43
C PHE A 152 -0.32 4.33 -16.24
N CYS A 153 -0.62 3.20 -15.59
CA CYS A 153 -0.92 1.94 -16.28
C CYS A 153 -2.23 1.96 -17.08
N LYS A 154 -3.16 2.90 -16.79
CA LYS A 154 -4.43 3.05 -17.52
C LYS A 154 -4.43 4.13 -18.61
N GLY A 155 -3.34 4.85 -18.86
CA GLY A 155 -3.31 5.94 -19.86
C GLY A 155 -4.28 7.11 -19.61
N LEU A 156 -5.03 7.10 -18.50
CA LEU A 156 -6.16 7.99 -18.22
C LEU A 156 -5.85 9.09 -17.20
N TRP A 157 -4.63 9.16 -16.67
CA TRP A 157 -4.24 10.26 -15.79
C TRP A 157 -4.07 11.56 -16.59
N GLN A 158 -5.19 12.22 -16.85
CA GLN A 158 -5.19 13.61 -17.30
C GLN A 158 -4.76 14.46 -16.11
N ARG A 159 -3.52 14.95 -16.20
CA ARG A 159 -2.97 15.97 -15.31
C ARG A 159 -3.97 17.14 -15.31
N SER A 160 -4.72 17.31 -14.22
CA SER A 160 -5.42 18.56 -13.95
C SER A 160 -4.37 19.59 -13.55
N GLY A 161 -3.61 20.07 -14.54
CA GLY A 161 -2.81 21.26 -14.41
C GLY A 161 -3.76 22.44 -14.30
N SER A 162 -3.76 23.09 -13.14
CA SER A 162 -4.30 24.44 -13.01
C SER A 162 -3.60 25.33 -14.04
N ASN A 163 -4.35 25.85 -15.00
CA ASN A 163 -3.93 26.98 -15.80
C ASN A 163 -3.78 28.18 -14.85
N TYR A 164 -2.54 28.52 -14.53
CA TYR A 164 -2.15 29.86 -14.11
C TYR A 164 -1.21 30.42 -15.17
#